data_AF-A0A1Y3E8Q6-F1
#
_entry.id   AF-A0A1Y3E8Q6-F1
#
_cell.length_a   1.000
_cell.length_b   1.000
_cell.length_c   1.000
_cell.angle_alpha   90.00
_cell.angle_beta   90.00
_cell.angle_gamma   90.00
#
_symmetry.space_group_name_H-M   'P 1'
#
loop_
_entity.id
_entity.type
_entity.pdbx_description
1 polymer ?
#
loop_
_entity_poly.entity_id
_entity_poly.type
_entity_poly.pdbx_seq_one_letter_code
_entity_poly.pdbx_strand_id
1 'polypeptide(L)'
;MKALAAEVVRTLDYRLRCLKVTVKEMTGDVMPTARELENTQILVATPEKWDVITRKGNDGLLPATEVRLFIIDEVHLLHENRGAVIETLVARMLRQV
;
A
#
# COMPACT_ATOMS: atom_id res chain seq x y z
N MET A 1 -5.27 -6.38 12.34
CA MET A 1 -4.46 -5.50 11.46
C MET A 1 -5.23 -4.33 10.85
N LYS A 2 -6.55 -4.40 10.59
CA LYS A 2 -7.30 -3.25 10.04
C LYS A 2 -7.29 -2.01 10.96
N ALA A 3 -7.40 -2.22 12.27
CA ALA A 3 -7.28 -1.12 13.25
C ALA A 3 -5.92 -0.41 13.18
N LEU A 4 -4.83 -1.15 12.93
CA LEU A 4 -3.50 -0.59 12.78
C LEU A 4 -3.40 0.26 11.51
N ALA A 5 -3.93 -0.20 10.38
CA ALA A 5 -3.93 0.58 9.13
C ALA A 5 -4.63 1.93 9.30
N ALA A 6 -5.82 1.94 9.90
CA ALA A 6 -6.57 3.18 10.16
C ALA A 6 -5.83 4.12 11.13
N GLU A 7 -5.19 3.57 12.16
CA GLU A 7 -4.39 4.35 13.11
C GLU A 7 -3.14 4.97 12.45
N VAL A 8 -2.43 4.19 11.62
CA VAL A 8 -1.26 4.65 10.86
C VAL A 8 -1.67 5.76 9.89
N VAL A 9 -2.79 5.59 9.17
CA VAL A 9 -3.33 6.63 8.28
C VAL A 9 -3.61 7.90 9.05
N ARG A 10 -4.34 7.84 10.18
CA ARG A 10 -4.64 9.00 11.01
C ARG A 10 -3.38 9.69 11.53
N THR A 11 -2.38 8.91 11.92
CA THR A 11 -1.12 9.43 12.46
C THR A 11 -0.28 10.11 11.39
N LEU A 12 -0.13 9.49 10.22
CA LEU A 12 0.63 10.04 9.10
C LEU A 12 -0.08 11.26 8.51
N ASP A 13 -1.40 11.21 8.35
CA ASP A 13 -2.20 12.34 7.87
C ASP A 13 -2.03 13.57 8.77
N TYR A 14 -2.15 13.38 10.09
CA TYR A 14 -1.94 14.46 11.06
C TYR A 14 -0.50 15.03 11.01
N ARG A 15 0.51 14.15 11.00
CA ARG A 15 1.93 14.57 11.04
C ARG A 15 2.40 15.21 9.75
N LEU A 16 1.88 14.79 8.60
CA LEU A 16 2.31 15.25 7.28
C LEU A 16 1.40 16.33 6.69
N ARG A 17 0.39 16.77 7.45
CA ARG A 17 -0.55 17.82 7.04
C ARG A 17 0.14 19.12 6.62
N CYS A 18 1.22 19.50 7.29
CA CYS A 18 1.99 20.71 6.95
C CYS A 18 2.67 20.63 5.57
N LEU A 19 2.91 19.41 5.07
CA LEU A 19 3.51 19.15 3.76
C LEU A 19 2.46 18.98 2.65
N LYS A 20 1.16 19.10 2.99
CA LYS A 20 0.03 18.88 2.06
C LYS A 20 0.07 17.48 1.41
N VAL A 21 0.56 16.50 2.17
CA VAL A 21 0.57 15.09 1.77
C VAL A 21 -0.76 14.45 2.15
N THR A 22 -1.40 13.81 1.18
CA THR A 22 -2.63 13.05 1.36
C THR A 22 -2.29 11.59 1.64
N VAL A 23 -2.87 11.05 2.72
CA VAL A 23 -2.72 9.65 3.12
C VAL A 23 -4.06 8.94 2.98
N LYS A 24 -4.09 7.77 2.35
CA LYS A 24 -5.31 6.95 2.23
C LYS A 24 -5.09 5.51 2.68
N GLU A 25 -6.16 4.93 3.21
CA GLU A 25 -6.25 3.50 3.52
C GLU A 25 -6.71 2.72 2.30
N MET A 26 -6.10 1.55 2.07
CA MET A 26 -6.53 0.59 1.06
C MET A 26 -6.53 -0.83 1.64
N THR A 27 -7.64 -1.19 2.30
CA THR A 27 -7.82 -2.49 2.96
C THR A 27 -8.99 -3.27 2.34
N GLY A 28 -9.29 -4.46 2.88
CA GLY A 28 -10.33 -5.35 2.34
C GLY A 28 -11.68 -4.69 2.09
N ASP A 29 -12.08 -3.75 2.95
CA ASP A 29 -13.39 -3.09 2.88
C ASP A 29 -13.34 -1.66 2.30
N VAL A 30 -12.14 -1.11 2.11
CA VAL A 30 -11.95 0.29 1.68
C VAL A 30 -11.07 0.30 0.44
N MET A 31 -11.69 0.56 -0.71
CA MET A 31 -11.00 0.83 -1.98
C MET A 31 -11.17 2.29 -2.33
N PRO A 32 -10.08 3.09 -2.36
CA PRO A 32 -10.17 4.44 -2.88
C PRO A 32 -10.52 4.41 -4.37
N THR A 33 -11.22 5.44 -4.82
CA THR A 33 -11.49 5.64 -6.25
C THR A 33 -10.21 5.99 -7.01
N ALA A 34 -10.19 5.80 -8.34
CA ALA A 34 -9.04 6.19 -9.18
C ALA A 34 -8.62 7.66 -8.94
N ARG A 35 -9.59 8.56 -8.89
CA ARG A 35 -9.37 9.98 -8.60
C ARG A 35 -8.78 10.22 -7.21
N GLU A 36 -9.15 9.45 -6.21
CA GLU A 36 -8.54 9.57 -4.88
C GLU A 36 -7.09 9.06 -4.90
N LEU A 37 -6.82 7.97 -5.61
CA LEU A 37 -5.47 7.40 -5.77
C LEU A 37 -4.53 8.38 -6.46
N GLU A 38 -4.97 9.02 -7.55
CA GLU A 38 -4.20 10.07 -8.24
C GLU A 38 -3.80 11.24 -7.34
N ASN A 39 -4.63 11.57 -6.34
CA ASN A 39 -4.37 12.68 -5.41
C ASN A 39 -3.66 12.24 -4.12
N THR A 40 -3.34 10.94 -3.99
CA THR A 40 -2.75 10.34 -2.78
C THR A 40 -1.25 10.13 -2.97
N GLN A 41 -0.44 10.57 -2.01
CA GLN A 41 1.02 10.35 -2.03
C GLN A 41 1.45 9.17 -1.14
N ILE A 42 0.67 8.85 -0.09
CA ILE A 42 0.94 7.71 0.79
C ILE A 42 -0.28 6.81 0.87
N LEU A 43 -0.07 5.55 0.51
CA LEU A 43 -1.10 4.52 0.55
C LEU A 43 -0.74 3.49 1.62
N VAL A 44 -1.62 3.31 2.59
CA VAL A 44 -1.48 2.28 3.63
C VAL A 44 -2.36 1.10 3.27
N ALA A 45 -1.76 -0.04 2.96
CA ALA A 45 -2.46 -1.22 2.47
C ALA A 45 -2.00 -2.50 3.16
N THR A 46 -2.83 -3.54 3.13
CA THR A 46 -2.36 -4.89 3.51
C THR A 46 -1.60 -5.54 2.35
N PRO A 47 -0.62 -6.42 2.62
CA PRO A 47 0.12 -7.14 1.58
C PRO A 47 -0.81 -7.85 0.58
N GLU A 48 -1.85 -8.52 1.06
CA GLU A 48 -2.78 -9.26 0.19
C GLU A 48 -3.50 -8.34 -0.79
N LYS A 49 -3.90 -7.15 -0.32
CA LYS A 49 -4.62 -6.20 -1.16
C LYS A 49 -3.71 -5.58 -2.21
N TRP A 50 -2.49 -5.21 -1.81
CA TRP A 50 -1.47 -4.72 -2.73
C TRP A 50 -1.12 -5.76 -3.79
N ASP A 51 -1.02 -7.04 -3.41
CA ASP A 51 -0.73 -8.14 -4.34
C ASP A 51 -1.84 -8.30 -5.40
N VAL A 52 -3.11 -8.22 -5.00
CA VAL A 52 -4.24 -8.28 -5.95
C VAL A 52 -4.19 -7.13 -6.95
N ILE A 53 -3.88 -5.91 -6.50
CA ILE A 53 -3.86 -4.73 -7.38
C ILE A 53 -2.70 -4.78 -8.35
N THR A 54 -1.51 -5.12 -7.86
CA THR A 54 -0.32 -5.22 -8.70
C THR A 54 -0.35 -6.40 -9.67
N ARG A 55 -1.16 -7.44 -9.41
CA ARG A 55 -1.46 -8.52 -10.39
C ARG A 55 -2.44 -8.09 -11.48
N LYS A 56 -3.37 -7.18 -11.18
CA LYS A 56 -4.41 -6.77 -12.14
C LYS A 56 -3.89 -5.87 -13.26
N GLY A 57 -2.70 -5.26 -13.11
CA GLY A 57 -1.74 -4.85 -14.15
C GLY A 57 -2.18 -3.95 -15.32
N ASN A 58 -3.46 -3.86 -15.66
CA ASN A 58 -3.95 -3.38 -16.95
C ASN A 58 -5.20 -2.47 -16.84
N ASP A 59 -5.78 -2.31 -15.64
CA ASP A 59 -7.01 -1.53 -15.41
C ASP A 59 -6.76 -0.11 -14.85
N GLY A 60 -5.53 0.40 -14.95
CA GLY A 60 -5.24 1.83 -14.82
C GLY A 60 -5.40 2.46 -13.41
N LEU A 61 -5.59 1.67 -12.35
CA LEU A 61 -5.90 2.25 -11.03
C LEU A 61 -4.66 2.83 -10.31
N LEU A 62 -3.47 2.21 -10.48
CA LEU A 62 -2.17 2.71 -10.02
C LEU A 62 -1.04 1.94 -10.72
N PRO A 63 -0.12 2.60 -11.43
CA PRO A 63 1.09 1.95 -11.92
C PRO A 63 2.01 1.65 -10.72
N ALA A 64 2.34 0.38 -10.48
CA ALA A 64 3.38 0.01 -9.50
C ALA A 64 4.73 0.72 -9.78
N THR A 65 4.93 1.13 -11.04
CA THR A 65 6.09 1.91 -11.51
C THR A 65 6.15 3.33 -10.94
N GLU A 66 5.06 3.90 -10.42
CA GLU A 66 5.08 5.23 -9.78
C GLU A 66 5.55 5.18 -8.32
N VAL A 67 5.60 3.97 -7.73
CA VAL A 67 5.99 3.78 -6.33
C VAL A 67 7.50 3.88 -6.21
N ARG A 68 7.99 4.97 -5.60
CA ARG A 68 9.41 5.20 -5.33
C ARG A 68 9.88 4.72 -3.96
N LEU A 69 8.95 4.49 -3.04
CA LEU A 69 9.22 4.04 -1.68
C LEU A 69 8.18 3.01 -1.29
N PHE A 70 8.63 1.82 -0.88
CA PHE A 70 7.79 0.73 -0.39
C PHE A 70 8.25 0.36 1.02
N ILE A 71 7.36 0.56 2.01
CA ILE A 71 7.64 0.27 3.41
C ILE A 71 6.84 -0.96 3.82
N ILE A 72 7.51 -1.97 4.34
CA ILE A 72 6.88 -3.17 4.90
C ILE A 72 6.96 -3.05 6.42
N ASP A 73 5.81 -2.85 7.03
CA ASP A 73 5.65 -2.96 8.48
C ASP A 73 5.54 -4.44 8.88
N GLU A 74 6.02 -4.78 10.06
CA GLU A 74 6.02 -6.16 10.59
C GLU A 74 6.68 -7.20 9.68
N VAL A 75 7.91 -6.91 9.22
CA VAL A 75 8.71 -7.81 8.36
C VAL A 75 8.93 -9.21 8.98
N HIS A 76 8.80 -9.36 10.30
CA HIS A 76 8.87 -10.64 10.98
C HIS A 76 7.79 -11.64 10.53
N LEU A 77 6.68 -11.16 9.93
CA LEU A 77 5.63 -11.99 9.33
C LEU A 77 6.12 -12.85 8.15
N LEU A 78 7.34 -12.62 7.64
CA LEU A 78 8.00 -13.52 6.69
C LEU A 78 8.08 -14.97 7.20
N HIS A 79 8.15 -15.18 8.51
CA HIS A 79 8.25 -16.53 9.11
C HIS A 79 6.89 -17.20 9.36
N GLU A 80 5.79 -16.53 8.99
CA GLU A 80 4.43 -17.04 9.16
C GLU A 80 3.81 -17.47 7.82
N ASN A 81 2.61 -18.04 7.86
CA ASN A 81 1.86 -18.47 6.67
C ASN A 81 1.62 -17.36 5.63
N ARG A 82 1.80 -16.09 6.00
CA ARG A 82 1.62 -14.93 5.11
C ARG A 82 2.93 -14.45 4.48
N GLY A 83 4.08 -15.02 4.85
CA GLY A 83 5.39 -14.61 4.35
C GLY A 83 5.53 -14.71 2.83
N ALA A 84 4.98 -15.77 2.22
CA ALA A 84 5.01 -15.97 0.77
C ALA A 84 4.39 -14.81 -0.04
N VAL A 85 3.38 -14.12 0.52
CA VAL A 85 2.77 -12.94 -0.11
C VAL A 85 3.76 -11.76 -0.12
N ILE A 86 4.44 -11.54 1.01
CA ILE A 86 5.45 -10.47 1.14
C ILE A 86 6.62 -10.74 0.20
N GLU A 87 7.12 -11.97 0.14
CA GLU A 87 8.20 -12.35 -0.79
C GLU A 87 7.82 -12.08 -2.25
N THR A 88 6.60 -12.49 -2.64
CA THR A 88 6.09 -12.28 -3.99
C THR A 88 5.98 -10.79 -4.33
N LEU A 89 5.53 -9.98 -3.37
CA LEU A 89 5.43 -8.53 -3.54
C LEU A 89 6.81 -7.88 -3.71
N VAL A 90 7.75 -8.20 -2.82
CA VAL A 90 9.12 -7.66 -2.89
C VAL A 90 9.77 -8.05 -4.22
N ALA A 91 9.65 -9.31 -4.63
CA ALA A 91 10.17 -9.78 -5.91
C ALA A 91 9.55 -9.05 -7.11
N ARG A 92 8.26 -8.71 -7.05
CA ARG A 92 7.57 -7.94 -8.10
C ARG A 92 8.02 -6.48 -8.13
N MET A 93 8.06 -5.82 -6.98
CA MET A 93 8.49 -4.42 -6.87
C MET A 93 9.92 -4.26 -7.37
N LEU A 94 10.83 -5.18 -7.02
CA LEU A 94 12.23 -5.13 -7.49
C LEU A 94 12.39 -5.39 -9.00
N ARG A 95 11.46 -6.11 -9.64
CA ARG A 95 11.50 -6.37 -11.09
C ARG A 95 10.82 -5.28 -11.93
N GLN A 96 9.94 -4.48 -11.32
CA GLN A 96 9.18 -3.42 -11.98
C GLN A 96 9.86 -2.05 -11.91
N VAL A 97 10.91 -1.92 -11.10
CA VAL A 97 11.79 -0.72 -11.02
C VAL A 97 12.92 -0.84 -12.03
#